data_AF-A0A3N7F050-F1
#
_entry.id   AF-A0A3N7F050-F1
#
_cell.length_a   1.000
_cell.length_b   1.000
_cell.length_c   1.000
_cell.angle_alpha   90.00
_cell.angle_beta   90.00
_cell.angle_gamma   90.00
#
_symmetry.space_group_name_H-M   'P 1'
#
loop_
_entity.id
_entity.type
_entity.pdbx_description
1 polymer ?
#
loop_
_entity_poly.entity_id
_entity_poly.type
_entity_poly.pdbx_seq_one_letter_code
_entity_poly.pdbx_strand_id
1 'polypeptide(L)'
;MKNKKFMEDFELKEKQFDERCKEVELERNKLVEKLALKEKQLVEQQKEVELQIKKIKKFFEEVELKEKQVEKRRLVVELRNKKFVEEVELKEKQLEERCKVVELETKKFEEQSKEIELKEKHLEEQLKEVELGNKRVLEQAKGLELKEKQLLERFKDLEMEIKKFMDKSRELELKERKHEEQCKQLDEKRKRFVDTGNTHVKIETPDDFVVKNATDANLRHLLTMDGKALQIFLNKSRKYDEKIKNEVLTALGLSSDPAKLVLDAMEGFYPPPISKGDVAYNGIVVKKSCNLLLEQLMALSPPIKPHVREAARELAFDWRTKMKKDRYLEVL
;
A
#
# COMPACT_ATOMS: atom_id res chain seq x y z
N MET A 1 -5.03 168.23 20.92
CA MET A 1 -4.21 167.19 20.26
C MET A 1 -4.44 165.77 20.77
N LYS A 2 -4.71 165.53 22.08
CA LYS A 2 -4.84 164.16 22.63
C LYS A 2 -6.02 163.33 22.09
N ASN A 3 -7.21 163.91 21.88
CA ASN A 3 -8.40 163.15 21.41
C ASN A 3 -8.33 162.69 19.95
N LYS A 4 -7.66 163.43 19.05
CA LYS A 4 -7.55 163.05 17.63
C LYS A 4 -6.64 161.83 17.44
N LYS A 5 -5.53 161.79 18.18
CA LYS A 5 -4.59 160.66 18.19
C LYS A 5 -5.21 159.38 18.76
N PHE A 6 -6.14 159.53 19.73
CA PHE A 6 -6.87 158.41 20.32
C PHE A 6 -7.90 157.80 19.36
N MET A 7 -8.60 158.61 18.54
CA MET A 7 -9.49 158.11 17.49
C MET A 7 -8.71 157.41 16.37
N GLU A 8 -7.60 157.97 15.89
CA GLU A 8 -6.77 157.36 14.84
C GLU A 8 -6.18 156.01 15.31
N ASP A 9 -5.75 155.89 16.58
CA ASP A 9 -5.29 154.63 17.18
C ASP A 9 -6.43 153.59 17.33
N PHE A 10 -7.66 154.04 17.60
CA PHE A 10 -8.83 153.17 17.70
C PHE A 10 -9.22 152.61 16.33
N GLU A 11 -9.32 153.46 15.30
CA GLU A 11 -9.60 153.05 13.91
C GLU A 11 -8.54 152.07 13.37
N LEU A 12 -7.27 152.27 13.72
CA LEU A 12 -6.19 151.36 13.35
C LEU A 12 -6.34 149.98 14.01
N LYS A 13 -6.71 149.94 15.30
CA LYS A 13 -6.97 148.68 16.03
C LYS A 13 -8.21 147.96 15.49
N GLU A 14 -9.24 148.70 15.11
CA GLU A 14 -10.45 148.14 14.50
C GLU A 14 -10.12 147.46 13.16
N LYS A 15 -9.36 148.12 12.28
CA LYS A 15 -8.88 147.48 11.02
C LYS A 15 -8.01 146.25 11.25
N GLN A 16 -7.08 146.30 12.22
CA GLN A 16 -6.27 145.15 12.59
C GLN A 16 -7.10 143.99 13.14
N PHE A 17 -8.14 144.30 13.92
CA PHE A 17 -9.08 143.31 14.43
C PHE A 17 -9.87 142.68 13.28
N ASP A 18 -10.37 143.47 12.34
CA ASP A 18 -11.09 142.98 11.16
C ASP A 18 -10.22 142.10 10.26
N GLU A 19 -8.96 142.47 10.03
CA GLU A 19 -8.00 141.64 9.29
C GLU A 19 -7.76 140.29 10.01
N ARG A 20 -7.56 140.32 11.33
CA ARG A 20 -7.45 139.09 12.14
C ARG A 20 -8.72 138.25 12.07
N CYS A 21 -9.90 138.87 12.12
CA CYS A 21 -11.17 138.17 11.96
C CYS A 21 -11.26 137.47 10.61
N LYS A 22 -10.90 138.14 9.52
CA LYS A 22 -10.87 137.56 8.17
C LYS A 22 -9.87 136.40 8.06
N GLU A 23 -8.69 136.54 8.66
CA GLU A 23 -7.65 135.51 8.64
C GLU A 23 -8.09 134.25 9.42
N VAL A 24 -8.67 134.44 10.61
CA VAL A 24 -9.28 133.36 11.41
C VAL A 24 -10.42 132.70 10.64
N GLU A 25 -11.23 133.48 9.94
CA GLU A 25 -12.36 132.97 9.16
C GLU A 25 -11.90 132.13 7.96
N LEU A 26 -10.83 132.55 7.28
CA LEU A 26 -10.18 131.79 6.22
C LEU A 26 -9.62 130.45 6.74
N GLU A 27 -8.90 130.47 7.87
CA GLU A 27 -8.35 129.25 8.49
C GLU A 27 -9.47 128.31 8.96
N ARG A 28 -10.54 128.85 9.56
CA ARG A 28 -11.75 128.08 9.91
C ARG A 28 -12.31 127.38 8.68
N ASN A 29 -12.46 128.10 7.55
CA ASN A 29 -13.02 127.53 6.33
C ASN A 29 -12.15 126.41 5.76
N LYS A 30 -10.81 126.58 5.75
CA LYS A 30 -9.86 125.51 5.34
C LYS A 30 -9.97 124.27 6.24
N LEU A 31 -10.14 124.45 7.55
CA LEU A 31 -10.31 123.35 8.50
C LEU A 31 -11.65 122.61 8.27
N VAL A 32 -12.73 123.37 8.02
CA VAL A 32 -14.04 122.80 7.69
C VAL A 32 -13.97 121.96 6.41
N GLU A 33 -13.31 122.45 5.35
CA GLU A 33 -13.12 121.68 4.12
C GLU A 33 -12.31 120.39 4.34
N LYS A 34 -11.22 120.46 5.11
CA LYS A 34 -10.42 119.28 5.48
C LYS A 34 -11.23 118.25 6.28
N LEU A 35 -12.07 118.72 7.22
CA LEU A 35 -12.97 117.85 7.98
C LEU A 35 -13.99 117.18 7.06
N ALA A 36 -14.61 117.92 6.15
CA ALA A 36 -15.56 117.38 5.19
C ALA A 36 -14.93 116.32 4.26
N LEU A 37 -13.68 116.52 3.83
CA LEU A 37 -12.94 115.52 3.06
C LEU A 37 -12.63 114.25 3.86
N LYS A 38 -12.17 114.39 5.11
CA LYS A 38 -11.93 113.24 6.01
C LYS A 38 -13.20 112.47 6.32
N GLU A 39 -14.31 113.18 6.52
CA GLU A 39 -15.62 112.57 6.77
C GLU A 39 -16.07 111.71 5.58
N LYS A 40 -15.93 112.22 4.34
CA LYS A 40 -16.19 111.43 3.13
C LYS A 40 -15.30 110.18 3.04
N GLN A 41 -14.00 110.31 3.32
CA GLN A 41 -13.08 109.18 3.32
C GLN A 41 -13.46 108.11 4.35
N LEU A 42 -13.83 108.52 5.57
CA LEU A 42 -14.27 107.60 6.62
C LEU A 42 -15.55 106.85 6.24
N VAL A 43 -16.51 107.55 5.63
CA VAL A 43 -17.76 106.93 5.15
C VAL A 43 -17.47 105.90 4.04
N GLU A 44 -16.53 106.17 3.14
CA GLU A 44 -16.12 105.23 2.10
C GLU A 44 -15.45 103.98 2.69
N GLN A 45 -14.53 104.16 3.65
CA GLN A 45 -13.90 103.06 4.38
C GLN A 45 -14.92 102.23 5.16
N GLN A 46 -15.91 102.87 5.78
CA GLN A 46 -16.98 102.17 6.49
C GLN A 46 -17.79 101.27 5.55
N LYS A 47 -18.13 101.75 4.35
CA LYS A 47 -18.83 100.95 3.34
C LYS A 47 -18.01 99.74 2.88
N GLU A 48 -16.70 99.91 2.67
CA GLU A 48 -15.80 98.82 2.31
C GLU A 48 -15.75 97.76 3.43
N VAL A 49 -15.58 98.19 4.68
CA VAL A 49 -15.59 97.28 5.84
C VAL A 49 -16.90 96.53 5.97
N GLU A 50 -18.05 97.20 5.81
CA GLU A 50 -19.36 96.54 5.82
C GLU A 50 -19.49 95.49 4.70
N LEU A 51 -18.96 95.77 3.50
CA LEU A 51 -18.94 94.81 2.41
C LEU A 51 -18.06 93.60 2.74
N GLN A 52 -16.90 93.81 3.38
CA GLN A 52 -16.02 92.72 3.81
C GLN A 52 -16.65 91.88 4.91
N ILE A 53 -17.31 92.48 5.91
CA ILE A 53 -18.05 91.76 6.96
C ILE A 53 -19.12 90.85 6.33
N LYS A 54 -19.86 91.33 5.32
CA LYS A 54 -20.84 90.51 4.60
C LYS A 54 -20.20 89.33 3.86
N LYS A 55 -19.01 89.52 3.25
CA LYS A 55 -18.26 88.43 2.60
C LYS A 55 -17.76 87.40 3.62
N ILE A 56 -17.17 87.84 4.72
CA ILE A 56 -16.67 86.98 5.81
C ILE A 56 -17.82 86.14 6.39
N LYS A 57 -18.99 86.75 6.63
CA LYS A 57 -20.16 86.03 7.15
C LYS A 57 -20.60 84.89 6.23
N LYS A 58 -20.71 85.15 4.92
CA LYS A 58 -21.04 84.10 3.93
C LYS A 58 -19.99 82.99 3.90
N PHE A 59 -18.72 83.35 4.03
CA PHE A 59 -17.63 82.37 4.08
C PHE A 59 -17.72 81.47 5.33
N PHE A 60 -18.02 82.03 6.50
CA PHE A 60 -18.23 81.24 7.73
C PHE A 60 -19.39 80.24 7.60
N GLU A 61 -20.51 80.66 7.02
CA GLU A 61 -21.66 79.78 6.77
C GLU A 61 -21.29 78.60 5.83
N GLU A 62 -20.48 78.86 4.80
CA GLU A 62 -19.98 77.80 3.90
C GLU A 62 -19.03 76.83 4.61
N VAL A 63 -18.12 77.34 5.45
CA VAL A 63 -17.20 76.50 6.24
C VAL A 63 -17.96 75.60 7.20
N GLU A 64 -18.96 76.13 7.90
CA GLU A 64 -19.77 75.35 8.86
C GLU A 64 -20.52 74.19 8.15
N LEU A 65 -21.04 74.44 6.94
CA LEU A 65 -21.67 73.39 6.12
C LEU A 65 -20.67 72.32 5.68
N LYS A 66 -19.46 72.72 5.25
CA LYS A 66 -18.40 71.78 4.86
C LYS A 66 -17.91 70.96 6.05
N GLU A 67 -17.77 71.56 7.22
CA GLU A 67 -17.36 70.87 8.45
C GLU A 67 -18.36 69.77 8.83
N LYS A 68 -19.67 70.08 8.82
CA LYS A 68 -20.74 69.08 9.03
C LYS A 68 -20.70 67.96 7.97
N GLN A 69 -20.35 68.27 6.73
CA GLN A 69 -20.23 67.26 5.67
C GLN A 69 -19.01 66.34 5.88
N VAL A 70 -17.87 66.91 6.26
CA VAL A 70 -16.64 66.15 6.57
C VAL A 70 -16.86 65.22 7.76
N GLU A 71 -17.51 65.69 8.81
CA GLU A 71 -17.82 64.87 9.99
C GLU A 71 -18.70 63.66 9.64
N LYS A 72 -19.75 63.86 8.82
CA LYS A 72 -20.57 62.74 8.32
C LYS A 72 -19.75 61.74 7.52
N ARG A 73 -18.84 62.21 6.65
CA ARG A 73 -17.96 61.33 5.85
C ARG A 73 -16.99 60.56 6.75
N ARG A 74 -16.45 61.20 7.80
CA ARG A 74 -15.57 60.57 8.78
C ARG A 74 -16.24 59.36 9.43
N LEU A 75 -17.46 59.54 9.94
CA LEU A 75 -18.23 58.46 10.58
C LEU A 75 -18.51 57.29 9.63
N VAL A 76 -18.83 57.57 8.36
CA VAL A 76 -19.04 56.52 7.35
C VAL A 76 -17.76 55.73 7.10
N VAL A 77 -16.61 56.40 6.99
CA VAL A 77 -15.31 55.74 6.80
C VAL A 77 -14.94 54.91 8.02
N GLU A 78 -15.17 55.42 9.23
CA GLU A 78 -14.88 54.73 10.49
C GLU A 78 -15.69 53.44 10.63
N LEU A 79 -17.00 53.49 10.34
CA LEU A 79 -17.86 52.31 10.31
C LEU A 79 -17.43 51.30 9.23
N ARG A 80 -17.02 51.78 8.05
CA ARG A 80 -16.52 50.91 6.97
C ARG A 80 -15.22 50.22 7.36
N ASN A 81 -14.29 50.95 7.96
CA ASN A 81 -13.02 50.43 8.42
C ASN A 81 -13.23 49.37 9.52
N LYS A 82 -14.13 49.62 10.47
CA LYS A 82 -14.47 48.63 11.50
C LYS A 82 -14.97 47.32 10.90
N LYS A 83 -15.93 47.38 9.97
CA LYS A 83 -16.44 46.19 9.26
C LYS A 83 -15.35 45.47 8.46
N PHE A 84 -14.47 46.24 7.81
CA PHE A 84 -13.37 45.67 7.03
C PHE A 84 -12.36 44.92 7.93
N VAL A 85 -12.03 45.49 9.10
CA VAL A 85 -11.16 44.83 10.07
C VAL A 85 -11.78 43.51 10.57
N GLU A 86 -13.06 43.53 10.95
CA GLU A 86 -13.78 42.32 11.39
C GLU A 86 -13.81 41.23 10.29
N GLU A 87 -13.99 41.61 9.02
CA GLU A 87 -13.95 40.67 7.88
C GLU A 87 -12.56 40.07 7.67
N VAL A 88 -11.51 40.90 7.78
CA VAL A 88 -10.12 40.44 7.65
C VAL A 88 -9.75 39.48 8.77
N GLU A 89 -10.11 39.79 10.02
CA GLU A 89 -9.86 38.91 11.17
C GLU A 89 -10.56 37.55 11.01
N LEU A 90 -11.79 37.52 10.48
CA LEU A 90 -12.50 36.27 10.21
C LEU A 90 -11.80 35.45 9.12
N LYS A 91 -11.38 36.09 8.02
CA LYS A 91 -10.65 35.43 6.93
C LYS A 91 -9.29 34.91 7.37
N GLU A 92 -8.59 35.64 8.25
CA GLU A 92 -7.31 35.22 8.81
C GLU A 92 -7.47 33.95 9.66
N LYS A 93 -8.48 33.90 10.55
CA LYS A 93 -8.80 32.69 11.32
C LYS A 93 -9.12 31.49 10.42
N GLN A 94 -9.93 31.70 9.38
CA GLN A 94 -10.25 30.65 8.40
C GLN A 94 -9.00 30.15 7.65
N LEU A 95 -8.10 31.06 7.27
CA LEU A 95 -6.84 30.69 6.61
C LEU A 95 -5.93 29.90 7.56
N GLU A 96 -5.86 30.28 8.83
CA GLU A 96 -5.06 29.57 9.83
C GLU A 96 -5.57 28.13 10.04
N GLU A 97 -6.87 27.93 10.15
CA GLU A 97 -7.48 26.59 10.23
C GLU A 97 -7.16 25.75 8.98
N ARG A 98 -7.26 26.35 7.78
CA ARG A 98 -6.91 25.67 6.53
C ARG A 98 -5.43 25.29 6.46
N CYS A 99 -4.53 26.14 6.96
CA CYS A 99 -3.10 25.82 7.02
C CYS A 99 -2.84 24.59 7.89
N LYS A 100 -3.49 24.49 9.06
CA LYS A 100 -3.40 23.30 9.94
C LYS A 100 -3.87 22.02 9.24
N VAL A 101 -4.95 22.10 8.46
CA VAL A 101 -5.44 20.94 7.68
C VAL A 101 -4.40 20.51 6.64
N VAL A 102 -3.87 21.46 5.86
CA VAL A 102 -2.85 21.17 4.83
C VAL A 102 -1.58 20.59 5.44
N GLU A 103 -1.14 21.06 6.61
CA GLU A 103 0.02 20.49 7.32
C GLU A 103 -0.19 19.02 7.69
N LEU A 104 -1.38 18.66 8.18
CA LEU A 104 -1.71 17.28 8.50
C LEU A 104 -1.80 16.39 7.26
N GLU A 105 -2.38 16.89 6.17
CA GLU A 105 -2.43 16.17 4.89
C GLU A 105 -1.05 15.94 4.30
N THR A 106 -0.17 16.95 4.38
CA THR A 106 1.22 16.84 3.92
C THR A 106 1.97 15.73 4.66
N LYS A 107 1.82 15.65 6.00
CA LYS A 107 2.42 14.56 6.79
C LYS A 107 1.92 13.18 6.38
N LYS A 108 0.60 13.03 6.19
CA LYS A 108 0.01 11.76 5.72
C LYS A 108 0.54 11.35 4.35
N PHE A 109 0.66 12.30 3.42
CA PHE A 109 1.20 12.02 2.09
C PHE A 109 2.68 11.61 2.16
N GLU A 110 3.47 12.23 3.04
CA GLU A 110 4.87 11.86 3.26
C GLU A 110 5.01 10.43 3.81
N GLU A 111 4.17 10.04 4.76
CA GLU A 111 4.13 8.66 5.28
C GLU A 111 3.75 7.65 4.18
N GLN A 112 2.73 7.97 3.38
CA GLN A 112 2.32 7.13 2.25
C GLN A 112 3.41 7.00 1.19
N SER A 113 4.13 8.08 0.90
CA SER A 113 5.25 8.07 -0.04
C SER A 113 6.37 7.14 0.43
N LYS A 114 6.70 7.13 1.73
CA LYS A 114 7.68 6.21 2.32
C LYS A 114 7.21 4.75 2.24
N GLU A 115 5.93 4.48 2.47
CA GLU A 115 5.36 3.13 2.33
C GLU A 115 5.45 2.63 0.88
N ILE A 116 5.13 3.47 -0.10
CA ILE A 116 5.22 3.14 -1.51
C ILE A 116 6.67 2.83 -1.90
N GLU A 117 7.63 3.65 -1.46
CA GLU A 117 9.05 3.44 -1.76
C GLU A 117 9.55 2.08 -1.24
N LEU A 118 9.10 1.64 -0.06
CA LEU A 118 9.42 0.32 0.48
C LEU A 118 8.79 -0.81 -0.36
N LYS A 119 7.54 -0.65 -0.81
CA LYS A 119 6.86 -1.63 -1.68
C LYS A 119 7.54 -1.76 -3.03
N GLU A 120 7.99 -0.64 -3.62
CA GLU A 120 8.73 -0.63 -4.89
C GLU A 120 10.04 -1.41 -4.77
N LYS A 121 10.84 -1.17 -3.71
CA LYS A 121 12.06 -1.93 -3.44
C LYS A 121 11.80 -3.44 -3.32
N HIS A 122 10.75 -3.83 -2.60
CA HIS A 122 10.40 -5.23 -2.46
C HIS A 122 9.98 -5.88 -3.79
N LEU A 123 9.19 -5.18 -4.61
CA LEU A 123 8.81 -5.67 -5.93
C LEU A 123 10.02 -5.81 -6.87
N GLU A 124 10.98 -4.89 -6.78
CA GLU A 124 12.23 -4.96 -7.54
C GLU A 124 13.07 -6.20 -7.15
N GLU A 125 13.13 -6.52 -5.86
CA GLU A 125 13.78 -7.74 -5.36
C GLU A 125 13.06 -9.01 -5.86
N GLN A 126 11.73 -9.05 -5.78
CA GLN A 126 10.94 -10.17 -6.30
C GLN A 126 11.16 -10.37 -7.80
N LEU A 127 11.22 -9.28 -8.57
CA LEU A 127 11.48 -9.35 -10.01
C LEU A 127 12.83 -9.99 -10.30
N LYS A 128 13.90 -9.60 -9.58
CA LYS A 128 15.23 -10.20 -9.70
C LYS A 128 15.21 -11.69 -9.36
N GLU A 129 14.48 -12.11 -8.34
CA GLU A 129 14.34 -13.53 -7.98
C GLU A 129 13.62 -14.32 -9.08
N VAL A 130 12.53 -13.77 -9.63
CA VAL A 130 11.78 -14.38 -10.73
C VAL A 130 12.65 -14.51 -11.99
N GLU A 131 13.43 -13.48 -12.34
CA GLU A 131 14.37 -13.54 -13.47
C GLU A 131 15.41 -14.65 -13.30
N LEU A 132 15.99 -14.80 -12.10
CA LEU A 132 16.92 -15.89 -11.80
C LEU A 132 16.23 -17.26 -11.84
N GLY A 133 15.00 -17.35 -11.34
CA GLY A 133 14.14 -18.54 -11.45
C GLY A 133 13.94 -18.97 -12.90
N ASN A 134 13.56 -18.03 -13.77
CA ASN A 134 13.34 -18.28 -15.19
C ASN A 134 14.61 -18.78 -15.91
N LYS A 135 15.78 -18.21 -15.60
CA LYS A 135 17.07 -18.68 -16.14
C LYS A 135 17.32 -20.15 -15.79
N ARG A 136 17.11 -20.54 -14.52
CA ARG A 136 17.26 -21.94 -14.08
C ARG A 136 16.28 -22.88 -14.77
N VAL A 137 15.01 -22.49 -14.91
CA VAL A 137 14.00 -23.30 -15.60
C VAL A 137 14.37 -23.49 -17.07
N LEU A 138 14.87 -22.44 -17.74
CA LEU A 138 15.32 -22.53 -19.12
C LEU A 138 16.49 -23.51 -19.29
N GLU A 139 17.47 -23.49 -18.38
CA GLU A 139 18.57 -24.46 -18.36
C GLU A 139 18.09 -25.89 -18.12
N GLN A 140 17.16 -26.08 -17.18
CA GLN A 140 16.55 -27.38 -16.92
C GLN A 140 15.78 -27.90 -18.14
N ALA A 141 15.03 -27.05 -18.84
CA ALA A 141 14.31 -27.41 -20.05
C ALA A 141 15.25 -27.91 -21.15
N LYS A 142 16.37 -27.20 -21.40
CA LYS A 142 17.41 -27.63 -22.34
C LYS A 142 18.02 -28.99 -21.93
N GLY A 143 18.29 -29.18 -20.64
CA GLY A 143 18.81 -30.44 -20.10
C GLY A 143 17.84 -31.61 -20.27
N LEU A 144 16.53 -31.37 -20.11
CA LEU A 144 15.49 -32.38 -20.35
C LEU A 144 15.36 -32.73 -21.83
N GLU A 145 15.42 -31.74 -22.73
CA GLU A 145 15.38 -31.96 -24.18
C GLU A 145 16.53 -32.88 -24.64
N LEU A 146 17.74 -32.70 -24.08
CA LEU A 146 18.87 -33.59 -24.36
C LEU A 146 18.64 -35.02 -23.86
N LYS A 147 18.07 -35.18 -22.65
CA LYS A 147 17.74 -36.50 -22.11
C LYS A 147 16.65 -37.21 -22.91
N GLU A 148 15.67 -36.47 -23.41
CA GLU A 148 14.62 -37.00 -24.28
C GLU A 148 15.23 -37.56 -25.58
N LYS A 149 16.14 -36.80 -26.22
CA LYS A 149 16.87 -37.27 -27.42
C LYS A 149 17.68 -38.54 -27.13
N GLN A 150 18.38 -38.60 -26.00
CA GLN A 150 19.13 -39.79 -25.58
C GLN A 150 18.22 -41.01 -25.33
N LEU A 151 17.05 -40.81 -24.71
CA LEU A 151 16.08 -41.90 -24.50
C LEU A 151 15.52 -42.41 -25.82
N LEU A 152 15.21 -41.51 -26.77
CA LEU A 152 14.71 -41.87 -28.09
C LEU A 152 15.72 -42.74 -28.85
N GLU A 153 17.01 -42.43 -28.75
CA GLU A 153 18.08 -43.24 -29.33
C GLU A 153 18.16 -44.64 -28.67
N ARG A 154 18.12 -44.70 -27.34
CA ARG A 154 18.08 -46.00 -26.61
C ARG A 154 16.87 -46.84 -26.97
N PHE A 155 15.69 -46.24 -27.18
CA PHE A 155 14.51 -46.97 -27.62
C PHE A 155 14.72 -47.60 -28.99
N LYS A 156 15.34 -46.89 -29.93
CA LYS A 156 15.71 -47.45 -31.25
C LYS A 156 16.67 -48.63 -31.12
N ASP A 157 17.67 -48.52 -30.23
CA ASP A 157 18.62 -49.61 -29.99
C ASP A 157 17.94 -50.86 -29.43
N LEU A 158 17.06 -50.69 -28.43
CA LEU A 158 16.29 -51.80 -27.84
C LEU A 158 15.35 -52.44 -28.84
N GLU A 159 14.71 -51.65 -29.71
CA GLU A 159 13.85 -52.16 -30.78
C GLU A 159 14.65 -53.06 -31.75
N MET A 160 15.87 -52.66 -32.10
CA MET A 160 16.77 -53.49 -32.89
C MET A 160 17.19 -54.78 -32.16
N GLU A 161 17.44 -54.73 -30.85
CA GLU A 161 17.76 -55.92 -30.04
C GLU A 161 16.58 -56.90 -29.96
N ILE A 162 15.36 -56.41 -29.73
CA ILE A 162 14.15 -57.22 -29.73
C ILE A 162 13.99 -57.92 -31.07
N LYS A 163 14.19 -57.20 -32.19
CA LYS A 163 14.13 -57.80 -33.53
C LYS A 163 15.15 -58.94 -33.69
N LYS A 164 16.40 -58.74 -33.25
CA LYS A 164 17.44 -59.78 -33.27
C LYS A 164 17.06 -60.99 -32.40
N PHE A 165 16.49 -60.76 -31.22
CA PHE A 165 16.04 -61.83 -30.32
C PHE A 165 14.89 -62.63 -30.94
N MET A 166 13.92 -61.95 -31.56
CA MET A 166 12.82 -62.57 -32.29
C MET A 166 13.33 -63.47 -33.43
N ASP A 167 14.30 -63.02 -34.21
CA ASP A 167 14.89 -63.82 -35.29
C ASP A 167 15.61 -65.07 -34.74
N LYS A 168 16.37 -64.93 -33.63
CA LYS A 168 17.00 -66.07 -32.93
C LYS A 168 15.97 -67.05 -32.38
N SER A 169 14.86 -66.57 -31.81
CA SER A 169 13.77 -67.41 -31.31
C SER A 169 13.17 -68.27 -32.43
N ARG A 170 12.91 -67.67 -33.60
CA ARG A 170 12.44 -68.43 -34.78
C ARG A 170 13.45 -69.47 -35.26
N GLU A 171 14.74 -69.14 -35.25
CA GLU A 171 15.80 -70.09 -35.61
C GLU A 171 15.84 -71.28 -34.62
N LEU A 172 15.71 -71.01 -33.33
CA LEU A 172 15.65 -72.04 -32.29
C LEU A 172 14.41 -72.91 -32.42
N GLU A 173 13.24 -72.35 -32.66
CA GLU A 173 12.00 -73.12 -32.94
C GLU A 173 12.16 -74.04 -34.15
N LEU A 174 12.86 -73.60 -35.20
CA LEU A 174 13.17 -74.45 -36.36
C LEU A 174 14.11 -75.60 -36.00
N LYS A 175 15.12 -75.35 -35.14
CA LYS A 175 16.03 -76.40 -34.65
C LYS A 175 15.31 -77.38 -33.73
N GLU A 176 14.47 -76.88 -32.84
CA GLU A 176 13.65 -77.70 -31.94
C GLU A 176 12.76 -78.65 -32.73
N ARG A 177 12.03 -78.16 -33.75
CA ARG A 177 11.23 -79.03 -34.63
C ARG A 177 12.06 -80.13 -35.31
N LYS A 178 13.27 -79.80 -35.78
CA LYS A 178 14.18 -80.80 -36.37
C LYS A 178 14.61 -81.84 -35.34
N HIS A 179 14.95 -81.42 -34.12
CA HIS A 179 15.31 -82.34 -33.04
C HIS A 179 14.12 -83.19 -32.59
N GLU A 180 12.91 -82.62 -32.56
CA GLU A 180 11.68 -83.35 -32.25
C GLU A 180 11.39 -84.43 -33.30
N GLU A 181 11.57 -84.13 -34.59
CA GLU A 181 11.50 -85.11 -35.68
C GLU A 181 12.58 -86.20 -35.53
N GLN A 182 13.81 -85.83 -35.18
CA GLN A 182 14.87 -86.80 -34.88
C GLN A 182 14.52 -87.70 -33.69
N CYS A 183 13.95 -87.14 -32.62
CA CYS A 183 13.46 -87.91 -31.47
C CYS A 183 12.34 -88.85 -31.86
N LYS A 184 11.35 -88.41 -32.67
CA LYS A 184 10.28 -89.28 -33.19
C LYS A 184 10.86 -90.45 -34.00
N GLN A 185 11.83 -90.20 -34.88
CA GLN A 185 12.53 -91.25 -35.63
C GLN A 185 13.34 -92.21 -34.73
N LEU A 186 13.95 -91.69 -33.66
CA LEU A 186 14.66 -92.49 -32.67
C LEU A 186 13.72 -93.31 -31.79
N ASP A 187 12.56 -92.78 -31.44
CA ASP A 187 11.52 -93.50 -30.71
C ASP A 187 10.88 -94.59 -31.56
N GLU A 188 10.70 -94.36 -32.87
CA GLU A 188 10.32 -95.41 -33.83
C GLU A 188 11.42 -96.48 -33.95
N LYS A 189 12.71 -96.09 -33.90
CA LYS A 189 13.83 -97.04 -33.78
C LYS A 189 13.78 -97.80 -32.45
N ARG A 190 13.49 -97.15 -31.32
CA ARG A 190 13.40 -97.74 -29.98
C ARG A 190 12.18 -98.67 -29.84
N LYS A 191 11.04 -98.37 -30.47
CA LYS A 191 9.88 -99.27 -30.53
C LYS A 191 10.17 -100.59 -31.26
N ARG A 192 11.21 -100.64 -32.10
CA ARG A 192 11.75 -101.89 -32.66
C ARG A 192 12.68 -102.66 -31.71
N PHE A 193 13.08 -102.06 -30.58
CA PHE A 193 14.01 -102.60 -29.59
C PHE A 193 13.36 -102.93 -28.23
N VAL A 194 12.06 -102.69 -28.03
CA VAL A 194 11.32 -103.10 -26.82
C VAL A 194 10.50 -104.36 -27.11
N ASP A 195 11.20 -105.47 -27.30
CA ASP A 195 10.79 -106.77 -26.79
C ASP A 195 11.74 -107.03 -25.61
N THR A 196 11.19 -107.32 -24.43
CA THR A 196 11.85 -107.49 -23.12
C THR A 196 11.99 -106.23 -22.25
N GLY A 197 11.13 -106.12 -21.24
CA GLY A 197 11.46 -105.41 -19.98
C GLY A 197 10.50 -104.30 -19.56
N ASN A 198 9.31 -104.66 -19.08
CA ASN A 198 8.44 -103.78 -18.29
C ASN A 198 9.01 -103.57 -16.88
N THR A 199 8.99 -102.32 -16.38
CA THR A 199 8.49 -102.01 -15.03
C THR A 199 8.04 -100.55 -14.96
N HIS A 200 6.75 -100.37 -14.68
CA HIS A 200 6.12 -99.11 -14.29
C HIS A 200 6.58 -98.66 -12.91
N VAL A 201 6.78 -97.35 -12.71
CA VAL A 201 6.38 -96.64 -11.48
C VAL A 201 5.82 -95.27 -11.85
N LYS A 202 4.59 -95.04 -11.39
CA LYS A 202 3.78 -93.81 -11.38
C LYS A 202 4.01 -93.14 -10.01
N ILE A 203 4.01 -91.80 -9.90
CA ILE A 203 3.70 -90.95 -8.71
C ILE A 203 4.09 -89.52 -9.15
N GLU A 204 3.13 -88.71 -9.61
CA GLU A 204 2.30 -87.75 -8.86
C GLU A 204 2.92 -86.35 -8.76
N THR A 205 2.10 -85.39 -9.15
CA THR A 205 2.26 -83.94 -9.08
C THR A 205 2.18 -83.43 -7.64
N PRO A 206 3.09 -82.54 -7.21
CA PRO A 206 2.89 -81.75 -6.00
C PRO A 206 2.09 -80.49 -6.34
N ASP A 207 0.81 -80.51 -5.97
CA ASP A 207 -0.03 -79.34 -5.79
C ASP A 207 0.00 -79.01 -4.29
N ASP A 208 0.89 -78.12 -3.87
CA ASP A 208 0.69 -77.25 -2.69
C ASP A 208 1.77 -76.15 -2.66
N PHE A 209 1.39 -74.92 -3.00
CA PHE A 209 2.08 -73.74 -2.49
C PHE A 209 1.03 -72.68 -2.17
N VAL A 210 0.44 -72.84 -0.99
CA VAL A 210 0.08 -71.77 -0.05
C VAL A 210 0.18 -70.37 -0.64
N VAL A 211 -0.98 -69.79 -0.98
CA VAL A 211 -1.15 -68.36 -1.21
C VAL A 211 -0.80 -67.63 0.09
N LYS A 212 0.47 -67.29 0.25
CA LYS A 212 0.92 -66.31 1.22
C LYS A 212 0.59 -64.93 0.65
N ASN A 213 -0.41 -64.32 1.27
CA ASN A 213 -0.67 -62.89 1.27
C ASN A 213 0.63 -62.08 1.15
N ALA A 214 0.87 -61.52 -0.03
CA ALA A 214 1.80 -60.42 -0.18
C ALA A 214 1.13 -59.19 0.46
N THR A 215 1.22 -59.08 1.78
CA THR A 215 1.20 -57.76 2.40
C THR A 215 2.36 -56.99 1.78
N ASP A 216 2.04 -55.99 0.95
CA ASP A 216 2.98 -55.03 0.39
C ASP A 216 3.93 -54.60 1.53
N ALA A 217 5.24 -54.72 1.34
CA ALA A 217 6.23 -54.50 2.40
C ALA A 217 6.09 -53.10 3.03
N ASN A 218 5.48 -52.16 2.30
CA ASN A 218 5.14 -50.83 2.76
C ASN A 218 4.02 -50.82 3.83
N LEU A 219 2.97 -51.64 3.68
CA LEU A 219 1.83 -51.70 4.62
C LEU A 219 2.24 -52.22 6.01
N ARG A 220 3.13 -53.22 6.07
CA ARG A 220 3.66 -53.71 7.37
C ARG A 220 4.50 -52.65 8.10
N HIS A 221 5.17 -51.78 7.36
CA HIS A 221 5.97 -50.70 7.94
C HIS A 221 5.07 -49.57 8.47
N LEU A 222 4.00 -49.22 7.76
CA LEU A 222 3.00 -48.22 8.21
C LEU A 222 2.23 -48.65 9.48
N LEU A 223 1.92 -49.94 9.63
CA LEU A 223 1.13 -50.47 10.76
C LEU A 223 1.86 -50.46 12.12
N THR A 224 3.18 -50.25 12.13
CA THR A 224 4.02 -50.29 13.34
C THR A 224 4.61 -48.92 13.70
N MET A 225 4.22 -47.86 12.99
CA MET A 225 4.81 -46.54 13.14
C MET A 225 4.05 -45.64 14.13
N ASP A 226 4.80 -44.91 14.96
CA ASP A 226 4.28 -43.79 15.74
C ASP A 226 4.08 -42.55 14.84
N GLY A 227 3.42 -41.50 15.37
CA GLY A 227 3.09 -40.31 14.58
C GLY A 227 4.31 -39.67 13.91
N LYS A 228 5.48 -39.70 14.55
CA LYS A 228 6.73 -39.14 14.01
C LYS A 228 7.29 -39.98 12.86
N ALA A 229 7.23 -41.30 12.96
CA ALA A 229 7.67 -42.18 11.89
C ALA A 229 6.75 -42.09 10.66
N LEU A 230 5.43 -41.98 10.88
CA LEU A 230 4.44 -41.72 9.82
C LEU A 230 4.72 -40.40 9.09
N GLN A 231 5.05 -39.36 9.85
CA GLN A 231 5.43 -38.06 9.31
C GLN A 231 6.68 -38.13 8.42
N ILE A 232 7.75 -38.79 8.89
CA ILE A 232 9.01 -38.95 8.13
C ILE A 232 8.78 -39.76 6.85
N PHE A 233 7.95 -40.81 6.93
CA PHE A 233 7.61 -41.63 5.77
C PHE A 233 6.91 -40.81 4.69
N LEU A 234 5.88 -40.03 5.05
CA LEU A 234 5.14 -39.19 4.10
C LEU A 234 6.02 -38.08 3.51
N ASN A 235 6.91 -37.50 4.30
CA ASN A 235 7.83 -36.47 3.82
C ASN A 235 8.92 -37.00 2.88
N LYS A 236 9.20 -38.31 2.89
CA LYS A 236 10.12 -38.97 1.95
C LYS A 236 9.46 -39.43 0.64
N SER A 237 8.13 -39.49 0.61
CA SER A 237 7.38 -39.94 -0.55
C SER A 237 7.46 -38.94 -1.70
N ARG A 238 7.94 -39.39 -2.88
CA ARG A 238 8.23 -38.51 -4.03
C ARG A 238 7.01 -38.17 -4.89
N LYS A 239 5.92 -38.95 -4.80
CA LYS A 239 4.66 -38.75 -5.55
C LYS A 239 3.49 -39.09 -4.64
N TYR A 240 2.43 -38.29 -4.64
CA TYR A 240 1.21 -38.52 -3.85
C TYR A 240 0.13 -39.14 -4.74
N ASP A 241 0.42 -40.34 -5.25
CA ASP A 241 -0.48 -41.07 -6.15
C ASP A 241 -1.53 -41.86 -5.34
N GLU A 242 -2.62 -42.30 -6.00
CA GLU A 242 -3.77 -42.96 -5.38
C GLU A 242 -3.41 -44.18 -4.52
N LYS A 243 -2.28 -44.83 -4.82
CA LYS A 243 -1.71 -45.93 -4.05
C LYS A 243 -1.36 -45.49 -2.62
N ILE A 244 -0.67 -44.37 -2.43
CA ILE A 244 -0.26 -43.89 -1.10
C ILE A 244 -1.46 -43.40 -0.30
N LYS A 245 -2.45 -42.79 -0.95
CA LYS A 245 -3.70 -42.40 -0.29
C LYS A 245 -4.41 -43.61 0.30
N ASN A 246 -4.59 -44.67 -0.50
CA ASN A 246 -5.22 -45.91 -0.06
C ASN A 246 -4.42 -46.64 1.03
N GLU A 247 -3.09 -46.63 0.94
CA GLU A 247 -2.23 -47.23 1.97
C GLU A 247 -2.32 -46.49 3.32
N VAL A 248 -2.29 -45.16 3.29
CA VAL A 248 -2.44 -44.31 4.49
C VAL A 248 -3.85 -44.47 5.08
N LEU A 249 -4.89 -44.46 4.25
CA LEU A 249 -6.26 -44.70 4.68
C LEU A 249 -6.42 -46.05 5.37
N THR A 250 -5.88 -47.11 4.77
CA THR A 250 -5.91 -48.47 5.32
C THR A 250 -5.15 -48.54 6.65
N ALA A 251 -3.97 -47.92 6.73
CA ALA A 251 -3.17 -47.90 7.95
C ALA A 251 -3.85 -47.13 9.10
N LEU A 252 -4.44 -45.97 8.81
CA LEU A 252 -5.21 -45.19 9.78
C LEU A 252 -6.46 -45.95 10.25
N GLY A 253 -7.16 -46.66 9.36
CA GLY A 253 -8.32 -47.48 9.71
C GLY A 253 -7.98 -48.67 10.63
N LEU A 254 -6.74 -49.16 10.58
CA LEU A 254 -6.25 -50.25 11.44
C LEU A 254 -5.62 -49.75 12.75
N SER A 255 -5.48 -48.43 12.93
CA SER A 255 -4.97 -47.82 14.16
C SER A 255 -6.02 -47.85 15.28
N SER A 256 -5.58 -48.13 16.51
CA SER A 256 -6.45 -48.13 17.69
C SER A 256 -6.94 -46.73 18.08
N ASP A 257 -6.23 -45.67 17.70
CA ASP A 257 -6.64 -44.27 17.89
C ASP A 257 -6.15 -43.42 16.70
N PRO A 258 -6.91 -43.41 15.59
CA PRO A 258 -6.49 -42.72 14.37
C PRO A 258 -6.38 -41.20 14.57
N ALA A 259 -7.25 -40.62 15.40
CA ALA A 259 -7.24 -39.20 15.72
C ALA A 259 -5.99 -38.80 16.50
N LYS A 260 -5.59 -39.60 17.49
CA LYS A 260 -4.34 -39.37 18.23
C LYS A 260 -3.10 -39.58 17.35
N LEU A 261 -3.09 -40.64 16.53
CA LEU A 261 -1.96 -40.93 15.65
C LEU A 261 -1.70 -39.78 14.65
N VAL A 262 -2.78 -39.22 14.08
CA VAL A 262 -2.67 -38.05 13.20
C VAL A 262 -2.18 -36.83 13.98
N LEU A 263 -2.70 -36.57 15.18
CA LEU A 263 -2.24 -35.47 16.02
C LEU A 263 -0.75 -35.58 16.38
N ASP A 264 -0.28 -36.77 16.76
CA ASP A 264 1.13 -37.03 17.07
C ASP A 264 2.02 -36.81 15.84
N ALA A 265 1.51 -37.09 14.63
CA ALA A 265 2.19 -36.76 13.38
C ALA A 265 2.19 -35.26 13.08
N MET A 266 1.11 -34.55 13.47
CA MET A 266 0.96 -33.10 13.25
C MET A 266 2.07 -32.30 13.95
N GLU A 267 2.47 -32.66 15.17
CA GLU A 267 3.49 -31.93 15.95
C GLU A 267 4.79 -31.65 15.18
N GLY A 268 5.21 -32.57 14.30
CA GLY A 268 6.46 -32.42 13.56
C GLY A 268 6.38 -31.53 12.33
N PHE A 269 5.19 -31.12 11.88
CA PHE A 269 5.02 -30.31 10.67
C PHE A 269 5.33 -28.83 10.91
N TYR A 270 5.23 -28.33 12.14
CA TYR A 270 5.39 -26.90 12.43
C TYR A 270 5.86 -26.56 13.87
N PRO A 271 6.89 -25.70 14.06
CA PRO A 271 7.68 -25.09 13.00
C PRO A 271 8.57 -26.14 12.33
N PRO A 272 8.74 -26.08 11.01
CA PRO A 272 9.58 -27.02 10.28
C PRO A 272 11.01 -27.00 10.84
N PRO A 273 11.72 -28.15 10.89
CA PRO A 273 13.13 -28.17 11.27
C PRO A 273 13.94 -27.30 10.30
N ILE A 274 14.46 -26.16 10.76
CA ILE A 274 15.40 -25.36 9.99
C ILE A 274 16.73 -26.11 9.98
N SER A 275 16.97 -26.89 8.93
CA SER A 275 18.29 -27.42 8.62
C SER A 275 19.20 -26.25 8.28
N LYS A 276 20.11 -25.89 9.20
CA LYS A 276 21.25 -25.05 8.88
C LYS A 276 22.11 -25.79 7.85
N GLY A 277 22.06 -25.33 6.60
CA GLY A 277 22.90 -25.81 5.50
C GLY A 277 22.14 -26.68 4.51
N ASP A 278 21.99 -26.12 3.30
CA ASP A 278 21.90 -26.79 2.00
C ASP A 278 21.24 -28.18 1.94
N VAL A 279 19.90 -28.22 2.08
CA VAL A 279 19.01 -28.97 1.17
C VAL A 279 17.70 -28.19 1.13
N ALA A 280 17.24 -27.83 -0.07
CA ALA A 280 15.98 -27.13 -0.32
C ALA A 280 14.87 -27.61 0.63
N TYR A 281 14.48 -26.73 1.55
CA TYR A 281 13.32 -26.90 2.41
C TYR A 281 12.10 -27.15 1.52
N ASN A 282 11.65 -28.40 1.45
CA ASN A 282 10.57 -28.79 0.56
C ASN A 282 9.23 -28.54 1.27
N GLY A 283 8.97 -27.29 1.65
CA GLY A 283 7.74 -26.88 2.36
C GLY A 283 6.47 -27.30 1.62
N ILE A 284 6.54 -27.48 0.29
CA ILE A 284 5.48 -28.03 -0.55
C ILE A 284 5.18 -29.51 -0.21
N VAL A 285 6.20 -30.33 0.04
CA VAL A 285 6.04 -31.75 0.41
C VAL A 285 5.52 -31.87 1.85
N VAL A 286 6.05 -31.06 2.77
CA VAL A 286 5.59 -31.01 4.17
C VAL A 286 4.10 -30.63 4.25
N LYS A 287 3.66 -29.63 3.47
CA LYS A 287 2.23 -29.26 3.35
C LYS A 287 1.37 -30.35 2.73
N LYS A 288 1.83 -30.98 1.63
CA LYS A 288 1.08 -32.05 0.96
C LYS A 288 0.90 -33.28 1.86
N SER A 289 1.92 -33.65 2.63
CA SER A 289 1.85 -34.70 3.66
C SER A 289 0.85 -34.37 4.76
N CYS A 290 0.87 -33.12 5.27
CA CYS A 290 -0.05 -32.65 6.28
C CYS A 290 -1.51 -32.72 5.80
N ASN A 291 -1.78 -32.15 4.62
CA ASN A 291 -3.11 -32.14 4.02
C ASN A 291 -3.63 -33.55 3.75
N LEU A 292 -2.77 -34.45 3.24
CA LEU A 292 -3.17 -35.84 3.02
C LEU A 292 -3.64 -36.52 4.31
N LEU A 293 -2.92 -36.36 5.43
CA LEU A 293 -3.31 -36.96 6.72
C LEU A 293 -4.66 -36.44 7.23
N LEU A 294 -4.88 -35.13 7.12
CA LEU A 294 -6.15 -34.51 7.52
C LEU A 294 -7.30 -34.95 6.62
N GLU A 295 -7.09 -35.02 5.30
CA GLU A 295 -8.07 -35.53 4.34
C GLU A 295 -8.45 -36.98 4.64
N GLN A 296 -7.47 -37.86 4.89
CA GLN A 296 -7.75 -39.27 5.21
C GLN A 296 -8.44 -39.42 6.58
N LEU A 297 -8.09 -38.60 7.58
CA LEU A 297 -8.78 -38.61 8.87
C LEU A 297 -10.24 -38.15 8.74
N MET A 298 -10.50 -37.12 7.92
CA MET A 298 -11.85 -36.65 7.61
C MET A 298 -12.66 -37.72 6.87
N ALA A 299 -12.04 -38.45 5.95
CA ALA A 299 -12.69 -39.54 5.23
C ALA A 299 -13.06 -40.72 6.15
N LEU A 300 -12.22 -41.05 7.14
CA LEU A 300 -12.51 -42.09 8.13
C LEU A 300 -13.52 -41.65 9.20
N SER A 301 -13.57 -40.34 9.49
CA SER A 301 -14.43 -39.73 10.50
C SER A 301 -14.50 -40.50 11.84
N PRO A 302 -13.37 -40.87 12.46
CA PRO A 302 -13.39 -41.63 13.71
C PRO A 302 -13.87 -40.78 14.89
N PRO A 303 -14.42 -41.39 15.97
CA PRO A 303 -14.79 -40.66 17.18
C PRO A 303 -13.56 -40.02 17.85
N ILE A 304 -13.51 -38.69 17.91
CA ILE A 304 -12.40 -37.95 18.51
C ILE A 304 -12.60 -37.82 20.03
N LYS A 305 -11.74 -38.49 20.80
CA LYS A 305 -11.72 -38.44 22.26
C LYS A 305 -11.48 -36.99 22.77
N PRO A 306 -12.09 -36.59 23.90
CA PRO A 306 -11.98 -35.21 24.40
C PRO A 306 -10.54 -34.72 24.60
N HIS A 307 -9.65 -35.55 25.15
CA HIS A 307 -8.25 -35.18 25.37
C HIS A 307 -7.47 -34.94 24.07
N VAL A 308 -7.75 -35.70 23.01
CA VAL A 308 -7.14 -35.49 21.68
C VAL A 308 -7.62 -34.18 21.07
N ARG A 309 -8.90 -33.85 21.28
CA ARG A 309 -9.49 -32.59 20.80
C ARG A 309 -8.90 -31.36 21.48
N GLU A 310 -8.63 -31.46 22.78
CA GLU A 310 -7.99 -30.40 23.55
C GLU A 310 -6.54 -30.20 23.12
N ALA A 311 -5.76 -31.27 23.03
CA ALA A 311 -4.38 -31.22 22.54
C ALA A 311 -4.29 -30.69 21.09
N ALA A 312 -5.23 -31.05 20.21
CA ALA A 312 -5.30 -30.48 18.86
C ALA A 312 -5.60 -28.98 18.85
N ARG A 313 -6.40 -28.49 19.80
CA ARG A 313 -6.71 -27.06 19.95
C ARG A 313 -5.49 -26.28 20.45
N GLU A 314 -4.75 -26.84 21.40
CA GLU A 314 -3.49 -26.27 21.89
C GLU A 314 -2.45 -26.18 20.77
N LEU A 315 -2.26 -27.27 20.01
CA LEU A 315 -1.34 -27.30 18.87
C LEU A 315 -1.71 -26.24 17.81
N ALA A 316 -3.00 -26.11 17.48
CA ALA A 316 -3.47 -25.09 16.54
C ALA A 316 -3.26 -23.65 17.05
N PHE A 317 -3.40 -23.43 18.37
CA PHE A 317 -3.11 -22.14 18.99
C PHE A 317 -1.62 -21.81 18.93
N ASP A 318 -0.76 -22.79 19.21
CA ASP A 318 0.70 -22.68 19.11
C ASP A 318 1.14 -22.36 17.68
N TRP A 319 0.54 -23.01 16.68
CA TRP A 319 0.81 -22.71 15.27
C TRP A 319 0.40 -21.29 14.93
N ARG A 320 -0.82 -20.88 15.33
CA ARG A 320 -1.35 -19.54 15.06
C ARG A 320 -0.51 -18.42 15.69
N THR A 321 0.01 -18.63 16.90
CA THR A 321 0.84 -17.64 17.59
C THR A 321 2.22 -17.50 16.94
N LYS A 322 2.82 -18.62 16.50
CA LYS A 322 4.07 -18.64 15.76
C LYS A 322 3.93 -18.02 14.36
N MET A 323 2.83 -18.30 13.64
CA MET A 323 2.52 -17.69 12.34
C MET A 323 2.29 -16.17 12.42
N LYS A 324 1.84 -15.62 13.56
CA LYS A 324 1.70 -14.16 13.75
C LYS A 324 3.05 -13.45 13.92
N LYS A 325 4.11 -14.16 14.32
CA LYS A 325 5.47 -13.62 14.47
C LYS A 325 6.20 -13.56 13.13
N ASP A 326 5.98 -14.55 12.26
CA ASP A 326 6.52 -14.59 10.90
C ASP A 326 5.47 -14.06 9.92
N ARG A 327 5.44 -12.74 9.70
CA ARG A 327 4.50 -12.08 8.77
C ARG A 327 4.81 -12.35 7.29
N TYR A 328 4.85 -13.61 6.85
CA TYR A 328 4.68 -13.96 5.44
C TYR A 328 3.95 -15.30 5.32
N LEU A 329 2.69 -15.21 4.86
CA LEU A 329 1.89 -16.24 4.20
C LEU A 329 1.84 -17.63 4.84
N GLU A 330 0.69 -17.98 5.42
CA GLU A 330 0.04 -19.30 5.24
C GLU A 330 -1.27 -19.32 6.04
N VAL A 331 -2.37 -18.96 5.36
CA VAL A 331 -3.70 -19.43 5.75
C VAL A 331 -3.89 -20.75 5.00
N LEU A 332 -4.05 -21.85 5.73
CA LEU A 332 -4.54 -23.12 5.19
C LEU A 332 -6.06 -23.02 4.96
#